data_AF-A0A011NJA5-F1
#
_entry.id   AF-A0A011NJA5-F1
#
_cell.length_a   1.000
_cell.length_b   1.000
_cell.length_c   1.000
_cell.angle_alpha   90.00
_cell.angle_beta   90.00
_cell.angle_gamma   90.00
#
_symmetry.space_group_name_H-M   'P 1'
#
loop_
_entity.id
_entity.type
_entity.pdbx_description
1 polymer ?
#
loop_
_entity_poly.entity_id
_entity_poly.type
_entity_poly.pdbx_seq_one_letter_code
_entity_poly.pdbx_strand_id
1 'polypeptide(L)'
;MSQTTQALTARGQARALPESKSEMQRMLWQRLQEDWEKLASDPTFVGAEVFSRCQTPLTREAVFQVATENDSRQVLLRLRSCFSGRDGPVKAFRLERNSPLFDNFMLIALVAAERLIRIEADKAVEIPRPPHEPVWHDDPLIACLLAAAIFRFGLRFDSANDLPANVLHPEPPLAEFGIAGESGTQLIRKELLAKSNLIDVGFDFPLGEWDEVPDELLKDLVARAAEKLQCSLVVSAKANEPWSSSERRKRLQDDLQKVGVKAFFRPDESKRLPQSIRDLLIYLKLFLGPFFQAPIESRREDTTMPNDDGKPPASVTNNNFFAPVNNLAQANAPSSQAVAQGVINNGPQLTDLLSMLDAVQRAINACTEAPAGSAQRLKMEGDLSEIREVLKTEDRSKPNAKLVKRCLDGLKDAAGAVKNGSTIVETLTPVWEGLKNSWPDFAALVTGSGQAGT
;
A
#
# COMPACT_ATOMS: atom_id res chain seq x y z
N MET A 1 -56.34 -16.74 -35.48
CA MET A 1 -55.75 -17.78 -34.61
C MET A 1 -54.25 -17.74 -34.78
N SER A 2 -53.52 -17.93 -33.67
CA SER A 2 -52.06 -18.06 -33.57
C SER A 2 -51.24 -16.78 -33.34
N GLN A 3 -51.65 -15.99 -32.33
CA GLN A 3 -50.72 -15.26 -31.46
C GLN A 3 -50.25 -16.19 -30.33
N THR A 4 -49.35 -17.16 -30.58
CA THR A 4 -48.78 -17.97 -29.47
C THR A 4 -47.48 -18.69 -29.85
N THR A 5 -46.48 -18.04 -30.45
CA THR A 5 -45.12 -18.66 -30.58
C THR A 5 -43.98 -17.64 -30.71
N GLN A 6 -43.92 -16.62 -29.85
CA GLN A 6 -42.76 -15.70 -29.77
C GLN A 6 -42.28 -15.47 -28.33
N ALA A 7 -42.45 -16.46 -27.45
CA ALA A 7 -42.15 -16.33 -26.02
C ALA A 7 -41.04 -17.27 -25.49
N LEU A 8 -40.18 -17.86 -26.34
CA LEU A 8 -39.27 -18.93 -25.88
C LEU A 8 -37.81 -18.87 -26.37
N THR A 9 -37.31 -17.69 -26.75
CA THR A 9 -35.86 -17.48 -27.00
C THR A 9 -35.32 -16.23 -26.30
N ALA A 10 -35.84 -15.92 -25.11
CA ALA A 10 -35.35 -14.86 -24.22
C ALA A 10 -34.52 -15.43 -23.05
N ARG A 11 -33.57 -16.32 -23.33
CA ARG A 11 -32.56 -16.77 -22.34
C ARG A 11 -31.16 -16.67 -22.93
N GLY A 12 -30.37 -15.76 -22.36
CA GLY A 12 -28.92 -15.95 -22.22
C GLY A 12 -28.00 -15.44 -23.34
N GLN A 13 -28.25 -14.27 -23.94
CA GLN A 13 -27.16 -13.54 -24.62
C GLN A 13 -26.67 -12.42 -23.71
N ALA A 14 -25.59 -12.71 -22.97
CA ALA A 14 -24.82 -11.69 -22.27
C ALA A 14 -24.39 -10.64 -23.31
N ARG A 15 -24.87 -9.40 -23.16
CA ARG A 15 -24.47 -8.29 -24.02
C ARG A 15 -22.96 -8.11 -23.84
N ALA A 16 -22.18 -8.47 -24.86
CA ALA A 16 -20.72 -8.38 -24.82
C ALA A 16 -20.32 -6.91 -24.60
N LEU A 17 -19.36 -6.68 -23.70
CA LEU A 17 -18.86 -5.35 -23.39
C LEU A 17 -18.08 -4.82 -24.63
N PRO A 18 -18.22 -3.54 -25.02
CA PRO A 18 -17.46 -2.99 -26.15
C PRO A 18 -15.94 -3.10 -25.94
N GLU A 19 -15.18 -3.42 -26.99
CA GLU A 19 -13.71 -3.57 -26.95
C GLU A 19 -12.96 -2.31 -26.47
N SER A 20 -13.60 -1.14 -26.54
CA SER A 20 -13.03 0.16 -26.12
C SER A 20 -12.88 0.33 -24.59
N LYS A 21 -13.37 -0.60 -23.77
CA LYS A 21 -13.37 -0.50 -22.30
C LYS A 21 -12.01 -0.89 -21.71
N SER A 22 -11.59 -0.18 -20.65
CA SER A 22 -10.33 -0.48 -19.95
C SER A 22 -10.35 -1.88 -19.34
N GLU A 23 -9.18 -2.42 -19.02
CA GLU A 23 -9.10 -3.73 -18.37
C GLU A 23 -9.81 -3.75 -17.01
N MET A 24 -9.71 -2.70 -16.19
CA MET A 24 -10.47 -2.57 -14.94
C MET A 24 -11.99 -2.58 -15.16
N GLN A 25 -12.49 -1.92 -16.21
CA GLN A 25 -13.91 -1.95 -16.57
C GLN A 25 -14.36 -3.35 -17.02
N ARG A 26 -13.52 -4.06 -17.78
CA ARG A 26 -13.80 -5.45 -18.17
C ARG A 26 -13.85 -6.38 -16.96
N MET A 27 -12.89 -6.24 -16.03
CA MET A 27 -12.88 -6.97 -14.76
C MET A 27 -14.15 -6.71 -13.95
N LEU A 28 -14.56 -5.45 -13.79
CA LEU A 28 -15.80 -5.11 -13.08
C LEU A 28 -17.02 -5.77 -13.74
N TRP A 29 -17.14 -5.66 -15.07
CA TRP A 29 -18.28 -6.24 -15.78
C TRP A 29 -18.34 -7.76 -15.63
N GLN A 30 -17.21 -8.44 -15.79
CA GLN A 30 -17.12 -9.88 -15.61
C GLN A 30 -17.51 -10.28 -14.18
N ARG A 31 -16.98 -9.58 -13.17
CA ARG A 31 -17.28 -9.87 -11.78
C ARG A 31 -18.75 -9.66 -11.43
N LEU A 32 -19.35 -8.59 -11.96
CA LEU A 32 -20.78 -8.35 -11.85
C LEU A 32 -21.61 -9.43 -12.53
N GLN A 33 -21.11 -10.12 -13.55
CA GLN A 33 -21.81 -11.27 -14.14
C GLN A 33 -21.71 -12.51 -13.26
N GLU A 34 -20.51 -12.80 -12.74
CA GLU A 34 -20.22 -13.98 -11.90
C GLU A 34 -20.96 -13.93 -10.55
N ASP A 35 -20.95 -12.77 -9.89
CA ASP A 35 -21.44 -12.65 -8.51
C ASP A 35 -22.88 -12.16 -8.40
N TRP A 36 -23.55 -11.85 -9.51
CA TRP A 36 -24.80 -11.08 -9.51
C TRP A 36 -25.90 -11.63 -8.62
N GLU A 37 -26.14 -12.94 -8.68
CA GLU A 37 -27.22 -13.57 -7.93
C GLU A 37 -27.05 -13.35 -6.42
N LYS A 38 -25.80 -13.41 -5.95
CA LYS A 38 -25.46 -13.13 -4.55
C LYS A 38 -25.61 -11.64 -4.25
N LEU A 39 -25.03 -10.78 -5.09
CA LEU A 39 -25.04 -9.32 -4.91
C LEU A 39 -26.46 -8.74 -4.91
N ALA A 40 -27.32 -9.17 -5.83
CA ALA A 40 -28.69 -8.67 -5.98
C ALA A 40 -29.59 -9.05 -4.80
N SER A 41 -29.26 -10.11 -4.07
CA SER A 41 -29.96 -10.53 -2.86
C SER A 41 -29.37 -9.93 -1.57
N ASP A 42 -28.15 -9.39 -1.62
CA ASP A 42 -27.46 -8.92 -0.41
C ASP A 42 -27.92 -7.50 -0.02
N PRO A 43 -28.53 -7.32 1.16
CA PRO A 43 -29.01 -6.00 1.61
C PRO A 43 -27.89 -4.97 1.78
N THR A 44 -26.67 -5.41 2.08
CA THR A 44 -25.49 -4.55 2.22
C THR A 44 -25.09 -3.97 0.87
N PHE A 45 -25.15 -4.79 -0.18
CA PHE A 45 -24.84 -4.34 -1.53
C PHE A 45 -25.94 -3.45 -2.09
N VAL A 46 -27.18 -3.93 -2.09
CA VAL A 46 -28.32 -3.20 -2.68
C VAL A 46 -28.61 -1.90 -1.92
N GLY A 47 -28.43 -1.90 -0.61
CA GLY A 47 -28.63 -0.73 0.25
C GLY A 47 -27.45 0.24 0.32
N ALA A 48 -26.36 0.00 -0.43
CA ALA A 48 -25.18 0.85 -0.40
C ALA A 48 -25.48 2.26 -0.91
N GLU A 49 -24.95 3.29 -0.24
CA GLU A 49 -25.20 4.70 -0.56
C GLU A 49 -24.80 5.05 -2.00
N VAL A 50 -23.77 4.38 -2.52
CA VAL A 50 -23.31 4.54 -3.91
C VAL A 50 -24.43 4.27 -4.93
N PHE A 51 -25.39 3.38 -4.60
CA PHE A 51 -26.52 3.02 -5.45
C PHE A 51 -27.84 3.70 -5.06
N SER A 52 -27.83 4.63 -4.09
CA SER A 52 -29.02 5.35 -3.62
C SER A 52 -29.86 6.04 -4.72
N ARG A 53 -29.25 6.32 -5.88
CA ARG A 53 -29.90 6.96 -7.03
C ARG A 53 -30.31 5.99 -8.13
N CYS A 54 -30.03 4.69 -7.98
CA CYS A 54 -30.43 3.68 -8.94
C CYS A 54 -31.90 3.29 -8.75
N GLN A 55 -32.54 2.88 -9.85
CA GLN A 55 -33.87 2.28 -9.77
C GLN A 55 -33.78 0.91 -9.09
N THR A 56 -34.84 0.55 -8.35
CA THR A 56 -35.00 -0.77 -7.75
C THR A 56 -35.98 -1.62 -8.58
N PRO A 57 -35.71 -2.92 -8.80
CA PRO A 57 -34.53 -3.66 -8.35
C PRO A 57 -33.25 -3.21 -9.08
N LEU A 58 -32.13 -3.21 -8.35
CA LEU A 58 -30.83 -2.88 -8.93
C LEU A 58 -30.51 -3.86 -10.07
N THR A 59 -29.78 -3.40 -11.10
CA THR A 59 -29.33 -4.24 -12.23
C THR A 59 -27.80 -4.16 -12.39
N ARG A 60 -27.19 -5.18 -13.00
CA ARG A 60 -25.75 -5.22 -13.30
C ARG A 60 -25.34 -4.01 -14.13
N GLU A 61 -26.15 -3.69 -15.13
CA GLU A 61 -25.96 -2.59 -16.05
C GLU A 61 -25.98 -1.26 -15.29
N ALA A 62 -26.92 -1.07 -14.36
CA ALA A 62 -26.99 0.13 -13.55
C ALA A 62 -25.75 0.27 -12.64
N VAL A 63 -25.30 -0.81 -12.00
CA VAL A 63 -24.08 -0.81 -11.18
C VAL A 63 -22.85 -0.46 -12.01
N PHE A 64 -22.73 -1.05 -13.19
CA PHE A 64 -21.64 -0.77 -14.12
C PHE A 64 -21.66 0.68 -14.60
N GLN A 65 -22.83 1.22 -14.93
CA GLN A 65 -23.01 2.64 -15.29
C GLN A 65 -22.64 3.58 -14.14
N VAL A 66 -23.00 3.24 -12.90
CA VAL A 66 -22.59 4.04 -11.73
C VAL A 66 -21.07 4.17 -11.67
N ALA A 67 -20.32 3.08 -11.87
CA ALA A 67 -18.86 3.14 -11.86
C ALA A 67 -18.28 3.92 -13.07
N THR A 68 -18.90 3.77 -14.24
CA THR A 68 -18.30 4.20 -15.52
C THR A 68 -18.80 5.53 -16.07
N GLU A 69 -19.94 6.04 -15.61
CA GLU A 69 -20.60 7.22 -16.17
C GLU A 69 -20.82 8.33 -15.13
N ASN A 70 -21.13 7.99 -13.86
CA ASN A 70 -21.35 9.00 -12.82
C ASN A 70 -20.09 9.79 -12.46
N ASP A 71 -20.22 10.87 -11.70
CA ASP A 71 -19.08 11.62 -11.18
C ASP A 71 -18.20 10.73 -10.28
N SER A 72 -16.95 10.52 -10.70
CA SER A 72 -16.00 9.63 -10.02
C SER A 72 -15.77 9.99 -8.56
N ARG A 73 -15.75 11.29 -8.23
CA ARG A 73 -15.51 11.76 -6.87
C ARG A 73 -16.70 11.45 -5.97
N GLN A 74 -17.92 11.63 -6.47
CA GLN A 74 -19.14 11.27 -5.75
C GLN A 74 -19.26 9.76 -5.56
N VAL A 75 -18.87 8.95 -6.55
CA VAL A 75 -18.84 7.49 -6.42
C VAL A 75 -17.88 7.07 -5.30
N LEU A 76 -16.64 7.57 -5.31
CA LEU A 76 -15.64 7.28 -4.26
C LEU A 76 -16.10 7.74 -2.88
N LEU A 77 -16.71 8.92 -2.77
CA LEU A 77 -17.22 9.46 -1.51
C LEU A 77 -18.31 8.57 -0.91
N ARG A 78 -19.26 8.13 -1.74
CA ARG A 78 -20.38 7.27 -1.30
C ARG A 78 -19.96 5.84 -1.05
N LEU A 79 -18.93 5.35 -1.73
CA LEU A 79 -18.35 4.05 -1.40
C LEU A 79 -17.62 4.11 -0.07
N ARG A 80 -16.91 5.21 0.21
CA ARG A 80 -16.19 5.38 1.47
C ARG A 80 -17.11 5.24 2.68
N SER A 81 -18.37 5.68 2.62
CA SER A 81 -19.32 5.52 3.74
C SER A 81 -19.68 4.05 4.00
N CYS A 82 -19.55 3.16 3.02
CA CYS A 82 -19.71 1.71 3.20
C CYS A 82 -18.60 1.08 4.07
N PHE A 83 -17.43 1.74 4.15
CA PHE A 83 -16.25 1.24 4.89
C PHE A 83 -15.87 2.13 6.08
N SER A 84 -16.40 3.35 6.18
CA SER A 84 -16.11 4.31 7.25
C SER A 84 -17.13 4.18 8.38
N GLY A 85 -16.77 3.49 9.45
CA GLY A 85 -17.67 3.14 10.56
C GLY A 85 -18.12 4.27 11.49
N ARG A 86 -18.33 5.51 11.01
CA ARG A 86 -18.74 6.63 11.89
C ARG A 86 -20.23 6.93 11.95
N ASP A 87 -21.03 6.83 10.89
CA ASP A 87 -22.42 7.37 10.94
C ASP A 87 -23.46 6.65 10.03
N GLY A 88 -23.71 5.34 10.21
CA GLY A 88 -24.84 4.69 9.51
C GLY A 88 -24.89 3.16 9.61
N PRO A 89 -26.03 2.52 9.28
CA PRO A 89 -26.33 1.11 9.60
C PRO A 89 -25.47 0.06 8.86
N VAL A 90 -24.47 0.46 8.08
CA VAL A 90 -23.51 -0.47 7.48
C VAL A 90 -22.34 -0.61 8.44
N LYS A 91 -22.41 -1.64 9.29
CA LYS A 91 -21.30 -2.11 10.10
C LYS A 91 -20.12 -2.43 9.17
N ALA A 92 -19.12 -1.56 9.10
CA ALA A 92 -17.82 -1.81 8.46
C ALA A 92 -17.15 -3.12 8.93
N PHE A 93 -17.64 -3.71 10.03
CA PHE A 93 -17.32 -5.06 10.53
C PHE A 93 -17.84 -6.24 9.67
N ARG A 94 -18.56 -6.03 8.56
CA ARG A 94 -19.18 -7.12 7.77
C ARG A 94 -18.54 -7.41 6.42
N LEU A 95 -17.66 -6.55 5.91
CA LEU A 95 -17.05 -6.77 4.61
C LEU A 95 -15.72 -7.50 4.80
N GLU A 96 -15.79 -8.82 4.81
CA GLU A 96 -14.60 -9.68 4.77
C GLU A 96 -13.81 -9.39 3.49
N ARG A 97 -12.50 -9.21 3.59
CA ARG A 97 -11.59 -8.97 2.44
C ARG A 97 -11.65 -10.07 1.37
N ASN A 98 -12.10 -11.28 1.73
CA ASN A 98 -12.26 -12.42 0.82
C ASN A 98 -13.70 -12.58 0.28
N SER A 99 -14.57 -11.59 0.50
CA SER A 99 -15.96 -11.68 0.05
C SER A 99 -16.16 -11.15 -1.36
N PRO A 100 -17.09 -11.73 -2.15
CA PRO A 100 -17.54 -11.15 -3.41
C PRO A 100 -18.01 -9.69 -3.28
N LEU A 101 -18.56 -9.32 -2.13
CA LEU A 101 -18.96 -7.94 -1.83
C LEU A 101 -17.77 -6.99 -1.82
N PHE A 102 -16.71 -7.35 -1.10
CA PHE A 102 -15.49 -6.55 -1.03
C PHE A 102 -14.87 -6.40 -2.41
N ASP A 103 -14.73 -7.49 -3.16
CA ASP A 103 -14.17 -7.49 -4.51
C ASP A 103 -14.93 -6.55 -5.45
N ASN A 104 -16.27 -6.61 -5.43
CA ASN A 104 -17.09 -5.77 -6.29
C ASN A 104 -17.02 -4.29 -5.87
N PHE A 105 -17.08 -3.97 -4.58
CA PHE A 105 -16.92 -2.59 -4.12
C PHE A 105 -15.52 -2.03 -4.42
N MET A 106 -14.48 -2.85 -4.26
CA MET A 106 -13.10 -2.48 -4.62
C MET A 106 -12.99 -2.21 -6.13
N LEU A 107 -13.53 -3.08 -6.98
CA LEU A 107 -13.51 -2.87 -8.44
C LEU A 107 -14.29 -1.63 -8.87
N ILE A 108 -15.44 -1.32 -8.24
CA ILE A 108 -16.17 -0.07 -8.50
C ILE A 108 -15.30 1.14 -8.10
N ALA A 109 -14.63 1.08 -6.94
CA ALA A 109 -13.73 2.14 -6.48
C ALA A 109 -12.54 2.32 -7.44
N LEU A 110 -11.93 1.24 -7.89
CA LEU A 110 -10.81 1.26 -8.85
C LEU A 110 -11.21 1.84 -10.20
N VAL A 111 -12.39 1.48 -10.73
CA VAL A 111 -12.92 2.06 -11.98
C VAL A 111 -13.22 3.56 -11.82
N ALA A 112 -13.76 3.97 -10.68
CA ALA A 112 -13.98 5.39 -10.39
C ALA A 112 -12.65 6.15 -10.26
N ALA A 113 -11.66 5.57 -9.57
CA ALA A 113 -10.31 6.11 -9.42
C ALA A 113 -9.59 6.22 -10.77
N GLU A 114 -9.65 5.19 -11.63
CA GLU A 114 -9.13 5.23 -13.00
C GLU A 114 -9.64 6.46 -13.74
N ARG A 115 -10.96 6.66 -13.72
CA ARG A 115 -11.60 7.78 -14.42
C ARG A 115 -11.18 9.13 -13.83
N LEU A 116 -11.10 9.24 -12.50
CA LEU A 116 -10.66 10.46 -11.83
C LEU A 116 -9.22 10.81 -12.22
N ILE A 117 -8.31 9.83 -12.17
CA ILE A 117 -6.90 10.00 -12.55
C ILE A 117 -6.80 10.45 -14.00
N ARG A 118 -7.55 9.82 -14.92
CA ARG A 118 -7.54 10.18 -16.34
C ARG A 118 -8.02 11.60 -16.59
N ILE A 119 -9.11 12.02 -15.93
CA ILE A 119 -9.61 13.40 -16.03
C ILE A 119 -8.54 14.41 -15.59
N GLU A 120 -7.84 14.14 -14.48
CA GLU A 120 -6.78 15.03 -14.00
C GLU A 120 -5.51 14.96 -14.85
N ALA A 121 -5.16 13.79 -15.38
CA ALA A 121 -4.04 13.62 -16.30
C ALA A 121 -4.28 14.39 -17.63
N ASP A 122 -5.50 14.34 -18.18
CA ASP A 122 -5.87 15.07 -19.39
C ASP A 122 -5.78 16.60 -19.18
N LYS A 123 -6.07 17.09 -17.96
CA LYS A 123 -5.92 18.50 -17.59
C LYS A 123 -4.47 18.92 -17.40
N ALA A 124 -3.56 18.00 -17.11
CA ALA A 124 -2.17 18.33 -16.75
C ALA A 124 -1.31 18.74 -17.97
N VAL A 125 -1.78 18.56 -19.22
CA VAL A 125 -1.20 19.04 -20.51
C VAL A 125 0.28 18.73 -20.76
N GLU A 126 0.99 18.03 -19.87
CA GLU A 126 2.28 17.46 -20.19
C GLU A 126 2.04 16.19 -21.02
N ILE A 127 2.21 16.32 -22.34
CA ILE A 127 2.48 15.31 -23.40
C ILE A 127 2.19 13.85 -23.01
N PRO A 128 1.46 13.06 -23.83
CA PRO A 128 1.22 11.63 -23.54
C PRO A 128 2.51 10.95 -23.04
N ARG A 129 2.51 10.57 -21.75
CA ARG A 129 3.70 10.00 -21.13
C ARG A 129 3.97 8.66 -21.79
N PRO A 130 5.15 8.49 -22.43
CA PRO A 130 5.51 7.20 -22.97
C PRO A 130 5.45 6.15 -21.85
N PRO A 131 5.02 4.91 -22.14
CA PRO A 131 4.88 3.88 -21.10
C PRO A 131 6.16 3.52 -20.34
N HIS A 132 7.33 3.87 -20.86
CA HIS A 132 8.63 3.68 -20.22
C HIS A 132 9.07 4.87 -19.38
N GLU A 133 8.35 6.00 -19.39
CA GLU A 133 8.65 7.12 -18.50
C GLU A 133 8.08 6.86 -17.10
N PRO A 134 8.82 7.25 -16.03
CA PRO A 134 8.37 7.00 -14.68
C PRO A 134 7.05 7.72 -14.35
N VAL A 135 6.22 7.05 -13.56
CA VAL A 135 5.02 7.65 -12.97
C VAL A 135 5.42 8.72 -11.95
N TRP A 136 4.43 9.49 -11.50
CA TRP A 136 4.67 10.67 -10.68
C TRP A 136 5.12 10.39 -9.24
N HIS A 137 4.89 9.19 -8.70
CA HIS A 137 5.02 8.91 -7.27
C HIS A 137 5.69 7.56 -6.99
N ASP A 138 6.50 7.46 -5.93
CA ASP A 138 7.22 6.21 -5.55
C ASP A 138 6.43 5.27 -4.62
N ASP A 139 5.47 5.78 -3.82
CA ASP A 139 4.53 4.93 -3.04
C ASP A 139 3.95 3.83 -3.95
N PRO A 140 4.23 2.54 -3.65
CA PRO A 140 3.94 1.46 -4.58
C PRO A 140 2.46 1.34 -4.97
N LEU A 141 1.55 1.54 -4.01
CA LEU A 141 0.11 1.47 -4.25
C LEU A 141 -0.35 2.61 -5.16
N ILE A 142 0.05 3.84 -4.82
CA ILE A 142 -0.28 5.01 -5.63
C ILE A 142 0.33 4.91 -7.04
N ALA A 143 1.56 4.41 -7.14
CA ALA A 143 2.21 4.17 -8.42
C ALA A 143 1.43 3.17 -9.26
N CYS A 144 0.95 2.07 -8.67
CA CYS A 144 0.07 1.10 -9.34
C CYS A 144 -1.22 1.75 -9.85
N LEU A 145 -1.89 2.56 -9.02
CA LEU A 145 -3.14 3.24 -9.42
C LEU A 145 -2.92 4.21 -10.58
N LEU A 146 -1.86 5.02 -10.51
CA LEU A 146 -1.50 5.95 -11.59
C LEU A 146 -1.16 5.19 -12.87
N ALA A 147 -0.27 4.18 -12.77
CA ALA A 147 0.15 3.38 -13.91
C ALA A 147 -1.02 2.65 -14.56
N ALA A 148 -1.90 2.02 -13.77
CA ALA A 148 -3.06 1.30 -14.26
C ALA A 148 -4.01 2.23 -15.01
N ALA A 149 -4.20 3.46 -14.52
CA ALA A 149 -5.05 4.45 -15.16
C ALA A 149 -4.49 5.01 -16.47
N ILE A 150 -3.18 5.28 -16.52
CA ILE A 150 -2.51 5.82 -17.71
C ILE A 150 -2.35 4.73 -18.78
N PHE A 151 -1.88 3.55 -18.38
CA PHE A 151 -1.51 2.45 -19.28
C PHE A 151 -2.63 1.41 -19.47
N ARG A 152 -3.79 1.66 -18.86
CA ARG A 152 -5.06 0.92 -19.05
C ARG A 152 -4.97 -0.57 -18.78
N PHE A 153 -4.24 -0.94 -17.73
CA PHE A 153 -4.22 -2.31 -17.22
C PHE A 153 -5.07 -2.48 -15.97
N GLY A 154 -5.36 -3.73 -15.62
CA GLY A 154 -6.19 -4.10 -14.46
C GLY A 154 -5.39 -4.20 -13.17
N LEU A 155 -6.03 -3.94 -12.03
CA LEU A 155 -5.46 -4.20 -10.71
C LEU A 155 -6.31 -5.25 -10.00
N ARG A 156 -5.64 -6.31 -9.54
CA ARG A 156 -6.26 -7.38 -8.77
C ARG A 156 -5.69 -7.37 -7.36
N PHE A 157 -6.53 -7.12 -6.38
CA PHE A 157 -6.14 -7.22 -4.97
C PHE A 157 -6.47 -8.62 -4.45
N ASP A 158 -5.66 -9.11 -3.53
CA ASP A 158 -5.95 -10.28 -2.71
C ASP A 158 -6.24 -9.82 -1.27
N SER A 159 -6.76 -10.71 -0.42
CA SER A 159 -7.05 -10.35 0.96
C SER A 159 -5.80 -10.15 1.83
N ALA A 160 -4.67 -10.74 1.43
CA ALA A 160 -3.48 -10.86 2.25
C ALA A 160 -2.58 -9.62 2.16
N ASN A 161 -2.67 -8.88 1.06
CA ASN A 161 -1.75 -7.80 0.72
C ASN A 161 -2.48 -6.48 0.48
N ASP A 162 -1.78 -5.38 0.71
CA ASP A 162 -2.25 -4.02 0.38
C ASP A 162 -1.85 -3.60 -1.04
N LEU A 163 -1.03 -4.42 -1.70
CA LEU A 163 -0.60 -4.22 -3.07
C LEU A 163 -1.32 -5.21 -4.01
N PRO A 164 -1.53 -4.84 -5.29
CA PRO A 164 -2.17 -5.71 -6.25
C PRO A 164 -1.35 -7.01 -6.47
N ALA A 165 -2.00 -8.15 -6.33
CA ALA A 165 -1.41 -9.48 -6.50
C ALA A 165 -0.85 -9.74 -7.91
N ASN A 166 -1.38 -9.04 -8.92
CA ASN A 166 -0.95 -9.13 -10.31
C ASN A 166 0.24 -8.21 -10.66
N VAL A 167 0.70 -7.37 -9.72
CA VAL A 167 1.84 -6.48 -9.91
C VAL A 167 3.05 -7.04 -9.17
N LEU A 168 4.10 -7.36 -9.90
CA LEU A 168 5.40 -7.71 -9.35
C LEU A 168 6.17 -6.43 -9.03
N HIS A 169 6.76 -6.40 -7.84
CA HIS A 169 7.60 -5.29 -7.38
C HIS A 169 9.01 -5.82 -7.20
N PRO A 170 9.75 -6.12 -8.30
CA PRO A 170 11.12 -6.56 -8.20
C PRO A 170 11.92 -5.49 -7.45
N GLU A 171 12.34 -5.82 -6.23
CA GLU A 171 13.45 -5.11 -5.63
C GLU A 171 14.68 -5.52 -6.41
N PRO A 172 15.53 -4.59 -6.90
CA PRO A 172 16.77 -5.00 -7.52
C PRO A 172 17.49 -5.89 -6.50
N PRO A 173 17.70 -7.18 -6.80
CA PRO A 173 18.32 -8.05 -5.82
C PRO A 173 19.70 -7.48 -5.57
N LEU A 174 20.10 -7.44 -4.29
CA LEU A 174 21.51 -7.40 -3.95
C LEU A 174 22.14 -8.51 -4.78
N ALA A 175 23.06 -8.17 -5.68
CA ALA A 175 23.78 -9.16 -6.45
C ALA A 175 24.23 -10.25 -5.46
N GLU A 176 23.75 -11.48 -5.64
CA GLU A 176 24.17 -12.56 -4.77
C GLU A 176 25.70 -12.62 -4.88
N PHE A 177 26.38 -12.49 -3.73
CA PHE A 177 27.83 -12.57 -3.66
C PHE A 177 28.29 -13.91 -4.26
N GLY A 178 28.80 -13.89 -5.50
CA GLY A 178 29.39 -15.06 -6.14
C GLY A 178 28.91 -15.37 -7.56
N ILE A 179 27.80 -14.79 -8.04
CA ILE A 179 27.33 -15.02 -9.42
C ILE A 179 27.68 -13.81 -10.30
N ALA A 180 28.84 -13.87 -10.96
CA ALA A 180 29.27 -12.87 -11.92
C ALA A 180 28.45 -12.99 -13.21
N GLY A 181 27.41 -12.15 -13.38
CA GLY A 181 26.73 -11.99 -14.68
C GLY A 181 25.22 -11.73 -14.63
N GLU A 182 24.54 -12.05 -13.53
CA GLU A 182 23.09 -11.84 -13.43
C GLU A 182 22.78 -10.36 -13.17
N SER A 183 22.28 -9.65 -14.19
CA SER A 183 21.89 -8.25 -14.03
C SER A 183 20.55 -7.94 -14.70
N GLY A 184 19.75 -7.12 -14.00
CA GLY A 184 18.55 -6.48 -14.52
C GLY A 184 17.47 -7.44 -15.03
N THR A 185 17.40 -7.62 -16.34
CA THR A 185 16.28 -8.30 -17.04
C THR A 185 16.17 -9.78 -16.71
N GLN A 186 17.28 -10.50 -16.57
CA GLN A 186 17.26 -11.94 -16.25
C GLN A 186 16.64 -12.22 -14.88
N LEU A 187 16.94 -11.37 -13.90
CA LEU A 187 16.39 -11.45 -12.55
C LEU A 187 14.89 -11.17 -12.54
N ILE A 188 14.45 -10.15 -13.29
CA ILE A 188 13.02 -9.87 -13.46
C ILE A 188 12.30 -11.06 -14.10
N ARG A 189 12.93 -11.76 -15.06
CA ARG A 189 12.36 -12.96 -15.68
C ARG A 189 12.28 -14.13 -14.70
N LYS A 190 13.30 -14.34 -13.87
CA LYS A 190 13.27 -15.36 -12.80
C LYS A 190 12.15 -15.09 -11.80
N GLU A 191 11.98 -13.85 -11.36
CA GLU A 191 10.91 -13.47 -10.43
C GLU A 191 9.52 -13.60 -11.08
N LEU A 192 9.38 -13.15 -12.33
CA LEU A 192 8.16 -13.32 -13.10
C LEU A 192 7.76 -14.78 -13.21
N LEU A 193 8.74 -15.65 -13.42
CA LEU A 193 8.53 -17.07 -13.55
C LEU A 193 8.18 -17.73 -12.21
N ALA A 194 8.89 -17.41 -11.14
CA ALA A 194 8.56 -17.84 -9.79
C ALA A 194 7.13 -17.42 -9.40
N LYS A 195 6.75 -16.17 -9.71
CA LYS A 195 5.40 -15.66 -9.45
C LYS A 195 4.36 -16.34 -10.33
N SER A 196 4.62 -16.51 -11.62
CA SER A 196 3.70 -17.19 -12.55
C SER A 196 3.48 -18.64 -12.13
N ASN A 197 4.54 -19.33 -11.70
CA ASN A 197 4.44 -20.68 -11.15
C ASN A 197 3.69 -20.71 -9.83
N LEU A 198 3.90 -19.74 -8.93
CA LEU A 198 3.15 -19.63 -7.68
C LEU A 198 1.66 -19.37 -7.92
N ILE A 199 1.34 -18.61 -8.98
CA ILE A 199 -0.04 -18.36 -9.37
C ILE A 199 -0.64 -19.61 -10.01
N ASP A 200 0.04 -20.25 -10.97
CA ASP A 200 -0.47 -21.37 -11.76
C ASP A 200 -0.52 -22.69 -10.96
N VAL A 201 0.60 -23.03 -10.29
CA VAL A 201 0.97 -24.26 -9.56
C VAL A 201 0.45 -25.55 -10.21
N GLY A 202 1.23 -26.06 -11.15
CA GLY A 202 1.10 -27.42 -11.68
C GLY A 202 2.38 -28.01 -12.28
N PHE A 203 3.51 -27.31 -12.23
CA PHE A 203 4.77 -27.76 -12.81
C PHE A 203 5.93 -27.58 -11.81
N ASP A 204 6.42 -28.70 -11.28
CA ASP A 204 7.69 -28.78 -10.56
C ASP A 204 8.83 -28.74 -11.58
N PHE A 205 9.24 -27.55 -12.01
CA PHE A 205 10.52 -27.40 -12.69
C PHE A 205 11.64 -27.31 -11.64
N PRO A 206 12.74 -28.06 -11.80
CA PRO A 206 13.84 -28.03 -10.85
C PRO A 206 14.42 -26.62 -10.73
N LEU A 207 14.54 -26.12 -9.50
CA LEU A 207 14.99 -24.78 -9.09
C LEU A 207 16.39 -24.34 -9.60
N GLY A 208 17.07 -25.16 -10.42
CA GLY A 208 18.45 -24.95 -10.86
C GLY A 208 18.68 -24.71 -12.37
N GLU A 209 17.65 -24.76 -13.23
CA GLU A 209 17.78 -24.59 -14.70
C GLU A 209 17.04 -23.35 -15.24
N TRP A 210 16.92 -22.29 -14.44
CA TRP A 210 16.10 -21.11 -14.78
C TRP A 210 16.82 -20.03 -15.58
N ASP A 211 18.11 -20.22 -15.89
CA ASP A 211 18.91 -19.25 -16.62
C ASP A 211 18.58 -19.20 -18.13
N GLU A 212 17.96 -20.24 -18.68
CA GLU A 212 17.70 -20.40 -20.12
C GLU A 212 16.23 -20.71 -20.46
N VAL A 213 15.27 -20.11 -19.74
CA VAL A 213 13.83 -20.35 -20.01
C VAL A 213 13.45 -19.75 -21.37
N PRO A 214 13.00 -20.56 -22.35
CA PRO A 214 12.61 -20.06 -23.67
C PRO A 214 11.46 -19.06 -23.58
N ASP A 215 11.50 -18.01 -24.41
CA ASP A 215 10.48 -16.95 -24.43
C ASP A 215 9.05 -17.50 -24.60
N GLU A 216 8.87 -18.52 -25.44
CA GLU A 216 7.56 -19.15 -25.66
C GLU A 216 7.02 -19.83 -24.39
N LEU A 217 7.87 -20.52 -23.63
CA LEU A 217 7.46 -21.16 -22.37
C LEU A 217 7.08 -20.11 -21.31
N LEU A 218 7.87 -19.04 -21.20
CA LEU A 218 7.57 -17.95 -20.28
C LEU A 218 6.25 -17.25 -20.65
N LYS A 219 6.03 -17.02 -21.94
CA LYS A 219 4.80 -16.43 -22.47
C LYS A 219 3.57 -17.29 -22.16
N ASP A 220 3.67 -18.61 -22.31
CA ASP A 220 2.58 -19.53 -21.98
C ASP A 220 2.26 -19.52 -20.48
N LEU A 221 3.28 -19.51 -19.61
CA LEU A 221 3.12 -19.43 -18.16
C LEU A 221 2.50 -18.10 -17.73
N VAL A 222 2.96 -16.99 -18.31
CA VAL A 222 2.36 -15.66 -18.08
C VAL A 222 0.90 -15.63 -18.52
N ALA A 223 0.57 -16.20 -19.68
CA ALA A 223 -0.79 -16.26 -20.17
C ALA A 223 -1.71 -17.06 -19.24
N ARG A 224 -1.25 -18.22 -18.75
CA ARG A 224 -1.99 -19.03 -17.75
C ARG A 224 -2.19 -18.28 -16.43
N ALA A 225 -1.14 -17.64 -15.92
CA ALA A 225 -1.22 -16.85 -14.69
C ALA A 225 -2.20 -15.67 -14.86
N ALA A 226 -2.18 -14.99 -16.00
CA ALA A 226 -3.11 -13.91 -16.32
C ALA A 226 -4.57 -14.40 -16.44
N GLU A 227 -4.79 -15.58 -17.01
CA GLU A 227 -6.11 -16.22 -17.08
C GLU A 227 -6.64 -16.54 -15.69
N LYS A 228 -5.82 -17.14 -14.82
CA LYS A 228 -6.18 -17.49 -13.43
C LYS A 228 -6.47 -16.26 -12.57
N LEU A 229 -5.72 -15.17 -12.77
CA LEU A 229 -5.96 -13.89 -12.11
C LEU A 229 -7.11 -13.10 -12.76
N GLN A 230 -7.57 -13.50 -13.95
CA GLN A 230 -8.47 -12.74 -14.82
C GLN A 230 -7.97 -11.30 -15.05
N CYS A 231 -6.65 -11.13 -15.13
CA CYS A 231 -5.99 -9.83 -15.15
C CYS A 231 -4.55 -9.96 -15.68
N SER A 232 -4.09 -8.97 -16.44
CA SER A 232 -2.71 -8.91 -16.94
C SER A 232 -1.68 -8.90 -15.80
N LEU A 233 -0.57 -9.61 -15.98
CA LEU A 233 0.60 -9.47 -15.13
C LEU A 233 1.38 -8.20 -15.47
N VAL A 234 1.88 -7.54 -14.43
CA VAL A 234 2.56 -6.25 -14.55
C VAL A 234 3.82 -6.22 -13.71
N VAL A 235 4.90 -5.62 -14.21
CA VAL A 235 6.15 -5.38 -13.49
C VAL A 235 6.29 -3.90 -13.12
N SER A 236 6.59 -3.63 -11.86
CA SER A 236 6.86 -2.30 -11.30
C SER A 236 8.35 -2.19 -10.95
N ALA A 237 9.16 -1.60 -11.83
CA ALA A 237 10.59 -1.37 -11.57
C ALA A 237 10.85 0.06 -11.04
N LYS A 238 11.91 0.26 -10.25
CA LYS A 238 12.39 1.62 -9.92
C LYS A 238 13.22 2.18 -11.07
N ALA A 239 13.11 3.48 -11.33
CA ALA A 239 13.87 4.21 -12.34
C ALA A 239 15.24 4.68 -11.82
N ASN A 240 15.90 3.83 -11.04
CA ASN A 240 17.29 3.96 -10.58
C ASN A 240 18.19 3.02 -11.39
N GLU A 241 19.50 2.96 -11.12
CA GLU A 241 20.36 1.98 -11.81
C GLU A 241 19.83 0.54 -11.62
N PRO A 242 19.75 -0.29 -12.68
CA PRO A 242 20.23 -0.05 -14.05
C PRO A 242 19.24 0.67 -14.99
N TRP A 243 18.03 0.99 -14.53
CA TRP A 243 16.91 1.58 -15.27
C TRP A 243 16.82 3.12 -15.20
N SER A 244 17.91 3.79 -14.87
CA SER A 244 18.02 5.26 -14.81
C SER A 244 17.80 5.93 -16.18
N SER A 245 18.27 5.28 -17.26
CA SER A 245 18.12 5.77 -18.64
C SER A 245 16.77 5.38 -19.28
N SER A 246 16.20 6.30 -20.06
CA SER A 246 14.93 6.08 -20.77
C SER A 246 15.04 4.95 -21.80
N GLU A 247 16.17 4.83 -22.50
CA GLU A 247 16.43 3.77 -23.47
C GLU A 247 16.44 2.39 -22.84
N ARG A 248 17.06 2.21 -21.66
CA ARG A 248 17.05 0.92 -20.97
C ARG A 248 15.66 0.55 -20.46
N ARG A 249 14.89 1.53 -19.96
CA ARG A 249 13.48 1.32 -19.57
C ARG A 249 12.64 0.87 -20.76
N LYS A 250 12.80 1.53 -21.91
CA LYS A 250 12.11 1.15 -23.15
C LYS A 250 12.47 -0.27 -23.58
N ARG A 251 13.76 -0.64 -23.57
CA ARG A 251 14.19 -2.01 -23.91
C ARG A 251 13.57 -3.06 -22.98
N LEU A 252 13.59 -2.83 -21.67
CA LEU A 252 12.97 -3.74 -20.71
C LEU A 252 11.47 -3.89 -20.97
N GLN A 253 10.78 -2.79 -21.26
CA GLN A 253 9.36 -2.81 -21.59
C GLN A 253 9.09 -3.59 -22.89
N ASP A 254 9.87 -3.36 -23.94
CA ASP A 254 9.75 -4.09 -25.21
C ASP A 254 10.00 -5.59 -25.01
N ASP A 255 10.98 -5.96 -24.17
CA ASP A 255 11.32 -7.36 -23.87
C ASP A 255 10.22 -8.06 -23.05
N LEU A 256 9.67 -7.40 -22.04
CA LEU A 256 8.55 -7.95 -21.25
C LEU A 256 7.27 -8.05 -22.07
N GLN A 257 7.05 -7.13 -23.00
CA GLN A 257 5.88 -7.15 -23.87
C GLN A 257 5.88 -8.37 -24.80
N LYS A 258 7.04 -8.88 -25.24
CA LYS A 258 7.14 -10.10 -26.06
C LYS A 258 6.53 -11.32 -25.38
N VAL A 259 6.61 -11.38 -24.05
CA VAL A 259 6.06 -12.46 -23.23
C VAL A 259 4.70 -12.11 -22.61
N GLY A 260 4.08 -11.00 -23.04
CA GLY A 260 2.74 -10.61 -22.60
C GLY A 260 2.68 -9.85 -21.27
N VAL A 261 3.81 -9.41 -20.74
CA VAL A 261 3.89 -8.67 -19.47
C VAL A 261 3.98 -7.18 -19.69
N LYS A 262 3.16 -6.41 -18.98
CA LYS A 262 3.22 -4.95 -18.99
C LYS A 262 4.25 -4.49 -17.96
N ALA A 263 4.89 -3.34 -18.20
CA ALA A 263 5.82 -2.76 -17.24
C ALA A 263 5.57 -1.27 -17.06
N PHE A 264 5.76 -0.78 -15.83
CA PHE A 264 5.83 0.64 -15.53
C PHE A 264 6.97 0.92 -14.55
N PHE A 265 7.38 2.19 -14.49
CA PHE A 265 8.53 2.60 -13.70
C PHE A 265 8.14 3.59 -12.61
N ARG A 266 8.62 3.36 -11.40
CA ARG A 266 8.52 4.28 -10.27
C ARG A 266 9.70 5.24 -10.27
N PRO A 267 9.51 6.51 -9.91
CA PRO A 267 10.63 7.44 -9.81
C PRO A 267 11.55 7.05 -8.64
N ASP A 268 12.86 7.20 -8.80
CA ASP A 268 13.84 6.93 -7.73
C ASP A 268 13.65 7.89 -6.54
N GLU A 269 13.41 9.16 -6.84
CA GLU A 269 13.01 10.17 -5.88
C GLU A 269 11.72 10.86 -6.35
N SER A 270 10.84 11.15 -5.39
CA SER A 270 9.59 11.87 -5.68
C SER A 270 9.90 13.27 -6.22
N LYS A 271 9.78 13.45 -7.54
CA LYS A 271 9.92 14.76 -8.18
C LYS A 271 8.85 15.71 -7.68
N ARG A 272 9.10 17.02 -7.77
CA ARG A 272 8.11 18.05 -7.43
C ARG A 272 6.87 17.87 -8.30
N LEU A 273 5.81 17.35 -7.69
CA LEU A 273 4.53 17.08 -8.33
C LEU A 273 3.82 18.38 -8.73
N PRO A 274 3.12 18.40 -9.89
CA PRO A 274 2.09 19.41 -10.13
C PRO A 274 1.06 19.40 -9.00
N GLN A 275 0.54 20.58 -8.63
CA GLN A 275 -0.39 20.71 -7.50
C GLN A 275 -1.66 19.87 -7.71
N SER A 276 -2.19 19.82 -8.94
CA SER A 276 -3.35 18.99 -9.29
C SER A 276 -3.13 17.50 -9.00
N ILE A 277 -1.93 16.99 -9.34
CA ILE A 277 -1.56 15.60 -9.05
C ILE A 277 -1.41 15.40 -7.55
N ARG A 278 -0.78 16.33 -6.83
CA ARG A 278 -0.65 16.24 -5.36
C ARG A 278 -2.02 16.16 -4.68
N ASP A 279 -2.95 17.02 -5.07
CA ASP A 279 -4.30 17.03 -4.51
C ASP A 279 -5.04 15.73 -4.83
N LEU A 280 -4.94 15.24 -6.07
CA LEU A 280 -5.47 13.94 -6.48
C LEU A 280 -4.94 12.80 -5.59
N LEU A 281 -3.64 12.77 -5.29
CA LEU A 281 -3.05 11.71 -4.46
C LEU A 281 -3.57 11.75 -3.03
N ILE A 282 -3.71 12.94 -2.45
CA ILE A 282 -4.32 13.12 -1.12
C ILE A 282 -5.77 12.62 -1.16
N TYR A 283 -6.52 12.97 -2.20
CA TYR A 283 -7.90 12.50 -2.38
C TYR A 283 -7.99 10.98 -2.50
N LEU A 284 -7.15 10.35 -3.32
CA LEU A 284 -7.16 8.90 -3.48
C LEU A 284 -6.80 8.18 -2.18
N LYS A 285 -5.80 8.66 -1.43
CA LYS A 285 -5.46 8.09 -0.11
C LYS A 285 -6.64 8.20 0.87
N LEU A 286 -7.34 9.35 0.88
CA LEU A 286 -8.51 9.55 1.74
C LEU A 286 -9.67 8.60 1.42
N PHE A 287 -9.89 8.31 0.14
CA PHE A 287 -11.02 7.47 -0.29
C PHE A 287 -10.72 5.97 -0.28
N LEU A 288 -9.51 5.57 -0.64
CA LEU A 288 -9.12 4.17 -0.72
C LEU A 288 -8.57 3.62 0.59
N GLY A 289 -8.02 4.47 1.46
CA GLY A 289 -7.49 4.06 2.78
C GLY A 289 -8.44 3.15 3.58
N PRO A 290 -9.74 3.47 3.70
CA PRO A 290 -10.71 2.62 4.40
C PRO A 290 -10.86 1.20 3.83
N PHE A 291 -10.64 1.00 2.53
CA PHE A 291 -10.72 -0.32 1.91
C PHE A 291 -9.54 -1.21 2.33
N PHE A 292 -8.37 -0.62 2.51
CA PHE A 292 -7.18 -1.34 2.93
C PHE A 292 -7.17 -1.63 4.44
N GLN A 293 -7.91 -0.85 5.23
CA GLN A 293 -8.04 -1.04 6.68
C GLN A 293 -9.14 -2.03 7.10
N ALA A 294 -9.85 -2.65 6.14
CA ALA A 294 -10.90 -3.63 6.45
C ALA A 294 -10.32 -4.85 7.20
N PRO A 295 -10.99 -5.35 8.26
CA PRO A 295 -10.44 -6.36 9.16
C PRO A 295 -10.15 -7.68 8.43
N ILE A 296 -8.97 -8.23 8.67
CA ILE A 296 -8.58 -9.60 8.27
C ILE A 296 -9.06 -10.54 9.37
N GLU A 297 -9.86 -11.56 9.05
CA GLU A 297 -10.42 -12.51 10.04
C GLU A 297 -9.37 -13.41 10.73
N SER A 298 -8.08 -13.28 10.43
CA SER A 298 -7.03 -14.06 11.08
C SER A 298 -6.65 -13.51 12.46
N ARG A 299 -7.62 -13.45 13.39
CA ARG A 299 -7.39 -13.36 14.84
C ARG A 299 -8.68 -13.64 15.63
N ARG A 300 -9.37 -14.73 15.31
CA ARG A 300 -10.07 -15.47 16.35
C ARG A 300 -9.02 -16.35 17.02
N GLU A 301 -8.45 -15.87 18.11
CA GLU A 301 -7.82 -16.73 19.09
C GLU A 301 -8.93 -17.64 19.62
N ASP A 302 -9.08 -18.82 19.02
CA ASP A 302 -9.72 -19.94 19.68
C ASP A 302 -8.82 -20.30 20.87
N THR A 303 -9.13 -19.73 22.04
CA THR A 303 -8.61 -20.20 23.32
C THR A 303 -9.19 -21.58 23.61
N THR A 304 -8.63 -22.59 22.94
CA THR A 304 -8.71 -23.98 23.36
C THR A 304 -7.37 -24.61 23.04
N MET A 305 -6.54 -24.74 24.07
CA MET A 305 -5.27 -25.48 23.98
C MET A 305 -5.55 -26.97 23.71
N PRO A 306 -4.77 -27.60 22.84
CA PRO A 306 -4.27 -28.94 23.10
C PRO A 306 -2.74 -28.94 23.20
N ASN A 307 -2.24 -29.78 24.10
CA ASN A 307 -0.85 -29.91 24.50
C ASN A 307 0.09 -30.41 23.38
N ASP A 308 1.36 -30.00 23.56
CA ASP A 308 2.65 -30.51 23.07
C ASP A 308 2.68 -31.79 22.22
N ASP A 309 3.41 -31.73 21.08
CA ASP A 309 4.61 -32.54 20.84
C ASP A 309 5.20 -32.30 19.42
N GLY A 310 6.46 -31.84 19.37
CA GLY A 310 7.42 -32.24 18.32
C GLY A 310 7.57 -31.38 17.04
N LYS A 311 8.76 -30.75 16.93
CA LYS A 311 9.42 -30.07 15.78
C LYS A 311 9.02 -28.61 15.46
N PRO A 312 10.00 -27.67 15.39
CA PRO A 312 9.77 -26.33 14.85
C PRO A 312 9.80 -26.37 13.31
N PRO A 313 8.76 -25.91 12.60
CA PRO A 313 8.90 -25.48 11.22
C PRO A 313 9.56 -24.08 11.17
N ALA A 314 10.25 -23.84 10.07
CA ALA A 314 11.18 -22.73 9.84
C ALA A 314 10.59 -21.33 10.11
N SER A 315 11.44 -20.47 10.69
CA SER A 315 11.22 -19.04 10.86
C SER A 315 11.05 -18.34 9.51
N VAL A 316 9.81 -17.96 9.18
CA VAL A 316 9.53 -16.85 8.27
C VAL A 316 9.31 -15.62 9.15
N THR A 317 10.29 -14.72 9.16
CA THR A 317 10.22 -13.45 9.88
C THR A 317 9.37 -12.46 9.08
N ASN A 318 8.05 -12.54 9.21
CA ASN A 318 7.16 -11.45 8.79
C ASN A 318 7.12 -10.39 9.89
N ASN A 319 8.06 -9.43 9.81
CA ASN A 319 8.00 -8.21 10.62
C ASN A 319 6.93 -7.26 10.05
N ASN A 320 5.66 -7.56 10.32
CA ASN A 320 4.58 -6.60 10.09
C ASN A 320 4.49 -5.63 11.28
N PHE A 321 5.06 -4.44 11.12
CA PHE A 321 4.81 -3.30 12.01
C PHE A 321 3.65 -2.46 11.46
N PHE A 322 2.43 -2.74 11.93
CA PHE A 322 1.35 -1.75 11.97
C PHE A 322 0.76 -1.75 13.38
N ALA A 323 1.07 -0.72 14.16
CA ALA A 323 0.42 -0.47 15.43
C ALA A 323 -0.98 0.15 15.17
N PRO A 324 -2.02 -0.25 15.92
CA PRO A 324 -3.40 0.17 15.68
C PRO A 324 -3.64 1.62 16.17
N VAL A 325 -4.31 2.42 15.34
CA VAL A 325 -4.82 3.74 15.72
C VAL A 325 -6.24 3.57 16.27
N ASN A 326 -6.39 3.60 17.58
CA ASN A 326 -7.69 3.82 18.21
C ASN A 326 -7.50 4.59 19.53
N ASN A 327 -7.96 5.84 19.58
CA ASN A 327 -8.80 6.41 20.65
C ASN A 327 -8.83 7.95 20.62
N LEU A 328 -9.96 8.50 20.17
CA LEU A 328 -10.55 9.78 20.57
C LEU A 328 -12.01 9.42 20.88
N ALA A 329 -12.67 9.79 21.96
CA ALA A 329 -12.35 10.55 23.16
C ALA A 329 -13.48 10.25 24.16
N GLN A 330 -13.23 10.33 25.46
CA GLN A 330 -14.29 10.71 26.40
C GLN A 330 -14.00 12.15 26.82
N ALA A 331 -14.74 13.07 26.23
CA ALA A 331 -14.81 14.45 26.66
C ALA A 331 -15.60 14.53 27.96
N ASN A 332 -15.06 15.21 28.97
CA ASN A 332 -15.81 16.03 29.91
C ASN A 332 -14.84 16.90 30.74
N ALA A 333 -14.67 18.16 30.35
CA ALA A 333 -14.63 19.31 31.26
C ALA A 333 -14.59 20.64 30.47
N PRO A 334 -15.36 21.67 30.87
CA PRO A 334 -15.46 22.94 30.16
C PRO A 334 -14.54 24.00 30.77
N SER A 335 -13.56 24.50 30.02
CA SER A 335 -13.01 25.86 30.12
C SER A 335 -11.77 25.99 29.26
N SER A 336 -11.83 26.87 28.26
CA SER A 336 -10.77 27.78 27.78
C SER A 336 -10.90 27.99 26.27
N GLN A 337 -11.85 28.85 25.89
CA GLN A 337 -11.66 29.66 24.70
C GLN A 337 -10.51 30.61 24.97
N ALA A 338 -9.41 30.51 24.22
CA ALA A 338 -8.44 31.58 24.10
C ALA A 338 -7.62 31.44 22.81
N VAL A 339 -7.84 32.40 21.91
CA VAL A 339 -6.86 32.98 20.97
C VAL A 339 -6.51 32.16 19.72
N ALA A 340 -7.16 32.56 18.62
CA ALA A 340 -6.65 32.42 17.28
C ALA A 340 -5.34 33.20 17.10
N GLN A 341 -4.29 32.56 16.56
CA GLN A 341 -3.36 33.09 15.55
C GLN A 341 -2.22 32.10 15.28
N GLY A 342 -2.03 31.74 14.00
CA GLY A 342 -0.71 31.51 13.41
C GLY A 342 -0.04 30.13 13.61
N VAL A 343 0.16 29.44 12.48
CA VAL A 343 1.04 28.28 12.26
C VAL A 343 0.44 26.92 12.66
N ILE A 344 -0.17 26.26 11.68
CA ILE A 344 -0.41 24.81 11.70
C ILE A 344 0.95 24.12 11.58
N ASN A 345 1.60 23.83 12.71
CA ASN A 345 2.75 22.93 12.77
C ASN A 345 2.24 21.48 12.78
N ASN A 346 2.18 20.86 11.60
CA ASN A 346 1.94 19.42 11.42
C ASN A 346 3.22 18.62 11.75
N GLY A 347 3.69 18.68 13.00
CA GLY A 347 4.67 17.72 13.53
C GLY A 347 3.96 16.51 14.15
N PRO A 348 4.66 15.36 14.36
CA PRO A 348 4.09 14.23 15.09
C PRO A 348 3.55 14.69 16.44
N GLN A 349 2.35 14.24 16.81
CA GLN A 349 1.75 14.61 18.09
C GLN A 349 2.62 14.03 19.23
N LEU A 350 2.57 14.62 20.43
CA LEU A 350 3.35 14.15 21.59
C LEU A 350 3.20 12.64 21.83
N THR A 351 2.00 12.10 21.56
CA THR A 351 1.67 10.68 21.62
C THR A 351 2.49 9.83 20.64
N ASP A 352 2.75 10.34 19.44
CA ASP A 352 3.51 9.64 18.40
C ASP A 352 4.99 9.54 18.81
N LEU A 353 5.56 10.62 19.33
CA LEU A 353 6.94 10.64 19.83
C LEU A 353 7.15 9.68 21.02
N LEU A 354 6.18 9.62 21.94
CA LEU A 354 6.24 8.67 23.05
C LEU A 354 6.15 7.21 22.57
N SER A 355 5.30 6.93 21.57
CA SER A 355 5.18 5.59 20.97
C SER A 355 6.47 5.15 20.26
N MET A 356 7.19 6.09 19.63
CA MET A 356 8.49 5.82 19.01
C MET A 356 9.55 5.50 20.08
N LEU A 357 9.55 6.21 21.23
CA LEU A 357 10.44 5.89 22.36
C LEU A 357 10.14 4.52 22.98
N ASP A 358 8.90 4.02 22.92
CA ASP A 358 8.55 2.66 23.32
C ASP A 358 9.09 1.60 22.34
N ALA A 359 9.23 1.93 21.06
CA ALA A 359 9.91 1.06 20.10
C ALA A 359 11.41 0.96 20.39
N VAL A 360 12.07 2.09 20.73
CA VAL A 360 13.49 2.10 21.13
C VAL A 360 13.70 1.30 22.43
N GLN A 361 12.82 1.44 23.42
CA GLN A 361 12.89 0.67 24.66
C GLN A 361 12.76 -0.84 24.42
N ARG A 362 11.89 -1.26 23.49
CA ARG A 362 11.75 -2.67 23.09
C ARG A 362 13.02 -3.18 22.40
N ALA A 363 13.65 -2.38 21.55
CA ALA A 363 14.91 -2.73 20.89
C ALA A 363 16.06 -2.89 21.90
N ILE A 364 16.17 -2.01 22.90
CA ILE A 364 17.12 -2.14 24.01
C ILE A 364 16.84 -3.42 24.82
N ASN A 365 15.56 -3.71 25.08
CA ASN A 365 15.19 -4.89 25.86
C ASN A 365 15.51 -6.21 25.15
N ALA A 366 15.39 -6.23 23.82
CA ALA A 366 15.70 -7.38 22.98
C ALA A 366 17.21 -7.55 22.71
N CYS A 367 18.04 -6.57 23.08
CA CYS A 367 19.49 -6.64 22.89
C CYS A 367 20.12 -7.60 23.91
N THR A 368 20.52 -8.79 23.45
CA THR A 368 21.13 -9.84 24.29
C THR A 368 22.58 -9.54 24.66
N GLU A 369 23.27 -8.69 23.89
CA GLU A 369 24.67 -8.29 24.11
C GLU A 369 24.83 -7.17 25.16
N ALA A 370 23.74 -6.50 25.52
CA ALA A 370 23.68 -5.58 26.66
C ALA A 370 22.69 -6.15 27.71
N PRO A 371 23.12 -7.16 28.49
CA PRO A 371 22.24 -7.83 29.44
C PRO A 371 21.68 -6.87 30.49
N ALA A 372 20.54 -7.22 31.06
CA ALA A 372 19.86 -6.43 32.09
C ALA A 372 20.81 -6.15 33.26
N GLY A 373 20.95 -4.87 33.63
CA GLY A 373 21.87 -4.42 34.69
C GLY A 373 23.29 -4.09 34.24
N SER A 374 23.65 -4.26 32.95
CA SER A 374 24.92 -3.76 32.42
C SER A 374 24.96 -2.23 32.44
N ALA A 375 26.14 -1.65 32.69
CA ALA A 375 26.30 -0.19 32.73
C ALA A 375 25.83 0.50 31.44
N GLN A 376 25.99 -0.18 30.31
CA GLN A 376 25.59 0.31 28.99
C GLN A 376 24.06 0.31 28.81
N ARG A 377 23.37 -0.74 29.27
CA ARG A 377 21.90 -0.79 29.26
C ARG A 377 21.28 0.19 30.24
N LEU A 378 21.83 0.31 31.45
CA LEU A 378 21.38 1.28 32.45
C LEU A 378 21.54 2.72 31.95
N LYS A 379 22.63 3.00 31.22
CA LYS A 379 22.82 4.31 30.57
C LYS A 379 21.76 4.57 29.49
N MET A 380 21.48 3.60 28.62
CA MET A 380 20.45 3.74 27.57
C MET A 380 19.04 3.89 28.17
N GLU A 381 18.70 3.12 29.20
CA GLU A 381 17.41 3.23 29.90
C GLU A 381 17.27 4.57 30.63
N GLY A 382 18.36 5.08 31.22
CA GLY A 382 18.42 6.40 31.84
C GLY A 382 18.20 7.53 30.83
N ASP A 383 18.93 7.52 29.71
CA ASP A 383 18.83 8.52 28.64
C ASP A 383 17.42 8.51 28.02
N LEU A 384 16.79 7.34 27.82
CA LEU A 384 15.41 7.24 27.35
C LEU A 384 14.39 7.78 28.35
N SER A 385 14.56 7.51 29.63
CA SER A 385 13.67 7.99 30.70
C SER A 385 13.72 9.51 30.78
N GLU A 386 14.90 10.11 30.71
CA GLU A 386 15.10 11.56 30.76
C GLU A 386 14.43 12.26 29.55
N ILE A 387 14.52 11.67 28.35
CA ILE A 387 13.79 12.19 27.18
C ILE A 387 12.28 12.11 27.40
N ARG A 388 11.75 10.98 27.92
CA ARG A 388 10.31 10.82 28.15
C ARG A 388 9.77 11.84 29.14
N GLU A 389 10.49 12.11 30.23
CA GLU A 389 10.06 13.10 31.21
C GLU A 389 10.05 14.52 30.62
N VAL A 390 11.07 14.90 29.86
CA VAL A 390 11.10 16.19 29.16
C VAL A 390 9.96 16.30 28.14
N LEU A 391 9.63 15.23 27.41
CA LEU A 391 8.54 15.24 26.45
C LEU A 391 7.16 15.33 27.11
N LYS A 392 6.97 14.74 28.30
CA LYS A 392 5.72 14.84 29.06
C LYS A 392 5.49 16.25 29.61
N THR A 393 6.54 17.01 29.87
CA THR A 393 6.42 18.44 30.19
C THR A 393 6.16 19.22 28.90
N GLU A 394 5.14 20.08 28.86
CA GLU A 394 4.90 20.96 27.70
C GLU A 394 6.00 22.03 27.50
N ASP A 395 7.05 22.04 28.34
CA ASP A 395 8.17 22.98 28.27
C ASP A 395 9.17 22.60 27.16
N ARG A 396 9.03 23.29 26.02
CA ARG A 396 9.90 23.18 24.83
C ARG A 396 11.04 24.19 24.81
N SER A 397 11.62 24.51 25.97
CA SER A 397 12.73 25.45 26.09
C SER A 397 14.06 24.95 25.48
N LYS A 398 14.90 25.88 25.02
CA LYS A 398 16.24 25.59 24.48
C LYS A 398 17.16 24.73 25.40
N PRO A 399 17.16 24.91 26.74
CA PRO A 399 17.88 23.99 27.64
C PRO A 399 17.39 22.54 27.54
N ASN A 400 16.06 22.33 27.48
CA ASN A 400 15.47 21.01 27.33
C ASN A 400 15.78 20.41 25.95
N ALA A 401 15.82 21.22 24.88
CA ALA A 401 16.24 20.76 23.56
C ALA A 401 17.70 20.26 23.55
N LYS A 402 18.61 20.97 24.24
CA LYS A 402 20.00 20.54 24.40
C LYS A 402 20.12 19.25 25.21
N LEU A 403 19.32 19.13 26.27
CA LEU A 403 19.27 17.93 27.10
C LEU A 403 18.83 16.72 26.28
N VAL A 404 17.71 16.82 25.57
CA VAL A 404 17.18 15.75 24.71
C VAL A 404 18.16 15.36 23.61
N LYS A 405 18.83 16.33 22.98
CA LYS A 405 19.87 16.05 21.98
C LYS A 405 21.03 15.26 22.59
N ARG A 406 21.52 15.67 23.76
CA ARG A 406 22.60 14.98 24.47
C ARG A 406 22.22 13.53 24.81
N CYS A 407 21.00 13.29 25.27
CA CYS A 407 20.51 11.94 25.60
C CYS A 407 20.38 11.07 24.34
N LEU A 408 19.91 11.63 23.22
CA LEU A 408 19.81 10.89 21.95
C LEU A 408 21.19 10.58 21.33
N ASP A 409 22.14 11.50 21.43
CA ASP A 409 23.53 11.26 21.04
C ASP A 409 24.15 10.17 21.95
N GLY A 410 23.92 10.27 23.27
CA GLY A 410 24.37 9.28 24.26
C GLY A 410 23.81 7.87 24.05
N LEU A 411 22.54 7.78 23.60
CA LEU A 411 21.87 6.55 23.18
C LEU A 411 22.48 5.96 21.91
N LYS A 412 22.75 6.81 20.90
CA LYS A 412 23.38 6.38 19.65
C LYS A 412 24.79 5.84 19.89
N ASP A 413 25.58 6.53 20.71
CA ASP A 413 26.95 6.10 21.05
C ASP A 413 26.95 4.80 21.86
N ALA A 414 26.05 4.69 22.84
CA ALA A 414 25.92 3.46 23.63
C ALA A 414 25.42 2.28 22.78
N ALA A 415 24.54 2.51 21.81
CA ALA A 415 24.11 1.49 20.87
C ALA A 415 25.24 1.10 19.89
N GLY A 416 25.97 2.09 19.34
CA GLY A 416 27.07 1.83 18.40
C GLY A 416 28.25 1.04 18.98
N ALA A 417 28.40 1.04 20.30
CA ALA A 417 29.40 0.23 21.00
C ALA A 417 28.99 -1.24 21.22
N VAL A 418 27.82 -1.68 20.71
CA VAL A 418 27.34 -3.07 20.76
C VAL A 418 27.32 -3.66 19.35
N LYS A 419 27.75 -4.91 19.16
CA LYS A 419 28.00 -5.55 17.84
C LYS A 419 26.70 -5.72 17.01
N ASN A 420 25.54 -5.68 17.68
CA ASN A 420 24.20 -5.69 17.08
C ASN A 420 23.35 -4.46 17.47
N GLY A 421 23.98 -3.33 17.83
CA GLY A 421 23.26 -2.12 18.22
C GLY A 421 22.70 -1.28 17.07
N SER A 422 22.95 -1.67 15.81
CA SER A 422 22.43 -0.98 14.62
C SER A 422 20.89 -0.90 14.62
N THR A 423 20.19 -1.94 15.09
CA THR A 423 18.73 -1.95 15.22
C THR A 423 18.22 -0.89 16.21
N ILE A 424 18.98 -0.59 17.26
CA ILE A 424 18.66 0.48 18.21
C ILE A 424 18.89 1.85 17.56
N VAL A 425 19.96 2.00 16.77
CA VAL A 425 20.24 3.24 16.02
C VAL A 425 19.19 3.49 14.93
N GLU A 426 18.75 2.46 14.23
CA GLU A 426 17.68 2.54 13.23
C GLU A 426 16.35 2.96 13.86
N THR A 427 15.99 2.40 15.02
CA THR A 427 14.76 2.76 15.75
C THR A 427 14.82 4.17 16.38
N LEU A 428 16.01 4.74 16.58
CA LEU A 428 16.18 6.13 17.01
C LEU A 428 15.94 7.14 15.86
N THR A 429 16.13 6.74 14.60
CA THR A 429 16.05 7.66 13.45
C THR A 429 14.68 8.35 13.31
N PRO A 430 13.53 7.66 13.45
CA PRO A 430 12.21 8.31 13.47
C PRO A 430 12.03 9.30 14.62
N VAL A 431 12.63 9.04 15.79
CA VAL A 431 12.56 9.95 16.96
C VAL A 431 13.29 11.25 16.65
N TRP A 432 14.48 11.18 16.04
CA TRP A 432 15.25 12.35 15.63
C TRP A 432 14.48 13.22 14.64
N GLU A 433 13.92 12.62 13.59
CA GLU A 433 13.16 13.34 12.57
C GLU A 433 11.86 13.91 13.13
N GLY A 434 11.18 13.17 14.00
CA GLY A 434 9.98 13.65 14.67
C GLY A 434 10.26 14.91 15.50
N LEU A 435 11.34 14.91 16.30
CA LEU A 435 11.72 16.06 17.13
C LEU A 435 12.19 17.26 16.31
N LYS A 436 12.92 17.05 15.20
CA LYS A 436 13.27 18.14 14.27
C LYS A 436 12.03 18.83 13.70
N ASN A 437 11.01 18.05 13.36
CA ASN A 437 9.79 18.58 12.74
C ASN A 437 8.85 19.24 13.76
N SER A 438 8.87 18.81 15.02
CA SER A 438 7.97 19.34 16.06
C SER A 438 8.61 20.37 16.99
N TRP A 439 9.94 20.53 17.00
CA TRP A 439 10.66 21.38 17.96
C TRP A 439 11.75 22.24 17.28
N PRO A 440 11.46 23.53 16.99
CA PRO A 440 12.38 24.41 16.26
C PRO A 440 13.76 24.60 16.91
N ASP A 441 13.84 24.76 18.24
CA ASP A 441 15.12 24.88 18.96
C ASP A 441 15.95 23.59 18.87
N PHE A 442 15.29 22.43 18.85
CA PHE A 442 15.97 21.15 18.63
C PHE A 442 16.46 21.04 17.18
N ALA A 443 15.63 21.41 16.20
CA ALA A 443 16.02 21.44 14.78
C ALA A 443 17.25 22.33 14.54
N ALA A 444 17.32 23.50 15.17
CA ALA A 444 18.46 24.42 15.10
C ALA A 444 19.74 23.80 15.69
N LEU A 445 19.63 22.99 16.75
CA LEU A 445 20.78 22.30 17.35
C LEU A 445 21.32 21.15 16.50
N VAL A 446 20.48 20.49 15.70
CA VAL A 446 20.88 19.37 14.84
C VAL A 446 21.39 19.84 13.47
N THR A 447 20.85 20.95 12.97
CA THR A 447 21.29 21.58 11.71
C THR A 447 22.50 22.50 11.88
N GLY A 448 22.70 23.06 13.08
CA GLY A 448 23.80 23.97 13.40
C GLY A 448 25.15 23.30 13.74
N SER A 449 25.24 21.97 13.86
CA SER A 449 26.50 21.28 14.17
C SER A 449 27.47 21.12 12.99
N GLY A 450 27.20 21.76 11.84
CA GLY A 450 28.09 21.79 10.66
C GLY A 450 29.01 23.03 10.56
N GLN A 451 28.95 23.97 11.50
CA GLN A 451 29.84 25.15 11.51
C GLN A 451 30.35 25.43 12.93
N ALA A 452 31.28 24.60 13.41
CA ALA A 452 32.26 24.99 14.43
C ALA A 452 33.42 23.98 14.40
N GLY A 453 34.54 24.36 13.78
CA GLY A 453 35.75 23.54 13.72
C GLY A 453 36.64 23.89 12.53
N THR A 454 37.18 25.11 12.55
CA THR A 454 38.52 25.40 12.01
C THR A 454 39.57 24.51 12.65
#